data_AF-A0A261A369-F1
#
_entry.id   AF-A0A261A369-F1
#
_cell.length_a   1.000
_cell.length_b   1.000
_cell.length_c   1.000
_cell.angle_alpha   90.00
_cell.angle_beta   90.00
_cell.angle_gamma   90.00
#
_symmetry.space_group_name_H-M   'P 1'
#
loop_
_entity.id
_entity.type
_entity.pdbx_description
1 polymer ?
#
loop_
_entity_poly.entity_id
_entity_poly.type
_entity_poly.pdbx_seq_one_letter_code
_entity_poly.pdbx_strand_id
1 'polypeptide(L)'
;TTVTIYRSLKNEEYICKSDLFVILQNMALDVFPGTNAELDVLAAQLAAGNFDSLVAKFEKVRVKERWTKKDSDETRKSLKDYYSKQKASNSNPAVALAFFLVKITAMSCLQKINNGKRQEMFLPNSINKTPMIVRLFEDGDQQFVMRSELAIAMYPEKASTIFLGRGEFIRYPIKRTKHRAVPIEGPDPENPNSWCILAVDAFFEYMKNIITGVKIFQKYGTSIHDFAIFDFTFGESEKVFKSEV
;
A
#
# COMPACT_ATOMS: atom_id res chain seq x y z
N THR A 1 1.61 7.52 9.72
CA THR A 1 1.91 7.39 8.28
C THR A 1 0.98 8.28 7.46
N THR A 2 1.50 9.10 6.54
CA THR A 2 0.67 9.95 5.67
C THR A 2 0.14 9.12 4.50
N VAL A 3 -1.15 9.25 4.17
CA VAL A 3 -1.76 8.61 3.00
C VAL A 3 -1.02 9.07 1.75
N THR A 4 -0.50 8.15 0.94
CA THR A 4 -0.03 8.50 -0.41
C THR A 4 -1.25 8.80 -1.27
N ILE A 5 -1.38 10.04 -1.70
CA ILE A 5 -2.46 10.49 -2.57
C ILE A 5 -1.89 10.60 -3.96
N TYR A 6 -2.39 9.78 -4.87
CA TYR A 6 -2.05 9.84 -6.28
C TYR A 6 -2.98 10.85 -6.96
N ARG A 7 -2.52 11.47 -8.04
CA ARG A 7 -3.31 12.42 -8.81
C ARG A 7 -3.39 11.99 -10.27
N SER A 8 -4.56 12.08 -10.87
CA SER A 8 -4.68 11.90 -12.32
C SER A 8 -4.11 13.11 -13.07
N LEU A 9 -3.96 12.98 -14.39
CA LEU A 9 -3.68 14.13 -15.27
C LEU A 9 -4.76 15.22 -15.19
N LYS A 10 -5.99 14.87 -14.79
CA LYS A 10 -7.09 15.81 -14.53
C LYS A 10 -7.06 16.41 -13.11
N ASN A 11 -6.02 16.10 -12.32
CA ASN A 11 -5.84 16.47 -10.91
C ASN A 11 -6.88 15.90 -9.93
N GLU A 12 -7.66 14.90 -10.33
CA GLU A 12 -8.51 14.13 -9.41
C GLU A 12 -7.64 13.27 -8.48
N GLU A 13 -8.09 13.05 -7.24
CA GLU A 13 -7.33 12.34 -6.21
C GLU A 13 -7.69 10.86 -6.15
N TYR A 14 -6.67 9.99 -6.08
CA TYR A 14 -6.78 8.53 -6.02
C TYR A 14 -6.01 7.98 -4.83
N ILE A 15 -6.49 6.86 -4.27
CA ILE A 15 -5.80 6.08 -3.23
C ILE A 15 -5.70 4.65 -3.74
N CYS A 16 -4.49 4.08 -3.70
CA CYS A 16 -4.31 2.68 -4.06
C CYS A 16 -4.99 1.77 -3.02
N LYS A 17 -5.68 0.72 -3.48
CA LYS A 17 -6.43 -0.20 -2.60
C LYS A 17 -5.52 -0.95 -1.63
N SER A 18 -4.34 -1.39 -2.08
CA SER A 18 -3.35 -2.06 -1.24
C SER A 18 -2.78 -1.11 -0.18
N ASP A 19 -2.50 0.15 -0.56
CA ASP A 19 -2.08 1.20 0.37
C ASP A 19 -3.16 1.48 1.43
N LEU A 20 -4.45 1.46 1.07
CA LEU A 20 -5.55 1.74 2.01
C LEU A 20 -5.56 0.77 3.19
N PHE A 21 -5.37 -0.52 2.96
CA PHE A 21 -5.35 -1.51 4.05
C PHE A 21 -4.17 -1.27 5.00
N VAL A 22 -2.97 -1.07 4.44
CA VAL A 22 -1.76 -0.80 5.21
C VAL A 22 -1.87 0.51 6.00
N ILE A 23 -2.48 1.54 5.40
CA ILE A 23 -2.74 2.81 6.09
C ILE A 23 -3.74 2.62 7.23
N LEU A 24 -4.88 1.96 6.98
CA LEU A 24 -5.88 1.70 8.02
C LEU A 24 -5.30 0.86 9.15
N GLN A 25 -4.51 -0.16 8.82
CA GLN A 25 -3.81 -0.98 9.79
C GLN A 25 -2.81 -0.16 10.60
N ASN A 26 -1.93 0.63 9.97
CA ASN A 26 -0.96 1.46 10.68
C ASN A 26 -1.63 2.51 11.57
N MET A 27 -2.68 3.18 11.07
CA MET A 27 -3.43 4.14 11.87
C MET A 27 -4.17 3.46 13.04
N ALA A 28 -4.63 2.22 12.87
CA ALA A 28 -5.23 1.45 13.95
C ALA A 28 -4.18 1.01 14.98
N LEU A 29 -3.00 0.59 14.52
CA LEU A 29 -1.86 0.18 15.35
C LEU A 29 -1.29 1.33 16.19
N ASP A 30 -1.30 2.56 15.66
CA ASP A 30 -0.91 3.78 16.41
C ASP A 30 -1.80 4.02 17.65
N VAL A 31 -3.03 3.46 17.66
CA VAL A 31 -3.98 3.59 18.76
C VAL A 31 -3.99 2.35 19.65
N PHE A 32 -4.04 1.18 19.02
CA PHE A 32 -4.03 -0.12 19.67
C PHE A 32 -2.97 -0.99 18.99
N PRO A 33 -1.76 -1.08 19.57
CA PRO A 33 -0.72 -1.88 18.99
C PRO A 33 -1.11 -3.36 19.06
N GLY A 34 -0.94 -4.05 17.92
CA GLY A 34 -1.62 -5.31 17.59
C GLY A 34 -0.80 -6.56 17.87
N THR A 35 0.19 -6.50 18.75
CA THR A 35 0.95 -7.70 19.14
C THR A 35 0.16 -8.53 20.16
N ASN A 36 0.37 -9.84 20.17
CA ASN A 36 -0.31 -10.74 21.12
C ASN A 36 -0.03 -10.34 22.58
N ALA A 37 1.21 -9.94 22.90
CA ALA A 37 1.57 -9.50 24.24
C ALA A 37 0.82 -8.23 24.69
N GLU A 38 0.58 -7.30 23.78
CA GLU A 38 -0.17 -6.08 24.08
C GLU A 38 -1.68 -6.32 24.15
N LEU A 39 -2.19 -7.27 23.36
CA LEU A 39 -3.57 -7.76 23.49
C LEU A 39 -3.81 -8.42 24.85
N ASP A 40 -2.83 -9.16 25.37
CA ASP A 40 -2.89 -9.74 26.72
C ASP A 40 -2.88 -8.66 27.81
N VAL A 41 -2.05 -7.63 27.67
CA VAL A 41 -2.04 -6.47 28.58
C VAL A 41 -3.38 -5.72 28.54
N LEU A 42 -3.94 -5.50 27.33
CA LEU A 42 -5.24 -4.88 27.16
C LEU A 42 -6.35 -5.73 27.77
N ALA A 43 -6.28 -7.05 27.59
CA ALA A 43 -7.22 -8.01 28.14
C ALA A 43 -7.17 -8.02 29.68
N ALA A 44 -5.97 -7.93 30.27
CA ALA A 44 -5.79 -7.82 31.71
C ALA A 44 -6.35 -6.49 32.25
N GLN A 45 -6.13 -5.37 31.56
CA GLN A 45 -6.71 -4.07 31.93
C GLN A 45 -8.25 -4.10 31.90
N LEU A 46 -8.82 -4.78 30.90
CA LEU A 46 -10.27 -4.98 30.79
C LEU A 46 -10.83 -5.86 31.91
N ALA A 47 -10.14 -6.96 32.23
CA ALA A 47 -10.51 -7.83 33.34
C ALA A 47 -10.44 -7.11 34.70
N ALA A 48 -9.47 -6.18 34.85
CA ALA A 48 -9.33 -5.32 36.02
C ALA A 48 -10.33 -4.14 36.06
N GLY A 49 -11.18 -3.98 35.03
CA GLY A 49 -12.17 -2.91 34.96
C GLY A 49 -11.58 -1.52 34.70
N ASN A 50 -10.35 -1.43 34.19
CA ASN A 50 -9.68 -0.17 33.89
C ASN A 50 -10.11 0.37 32.52
N PHE A 51 -11.30 0.95 32.47
CA PHE A 51 -11.87 1.53 31.24
C PHE A 51 -11.36 2.94 30.92
N ASP A 52 -10.79 3.66 31.89
CA ASP A 52 -10.36 5.06 31.70
C ASP A 52 -9.20 5.19 30.72
N SER A 53 -8.23 4.28 30.80
CA SER A 53 -7.13 4.17 29.82
C SER A 53 -7.65 3.98 28.38
N LEU A 54 -8.74 3.22 28.21
CA LEU A 54 -9.35 2.98 26.90
C LEU A 54 -10.08 4.20 26.38
N VAL A 55 -10.85 4.88 27.23
CA VAL A 55 -11.54 6.13 26.86
C VAL A 55 -10.53 7.17 26.39
N ALA A 56 -9.37 7.29 27.06
CA ALA A 56 -8.30 8.18 26.63
C ALA A 56 -7.71 7.80 25.25
N LYS A 57 -7.63 6.50 24.93
CA LYS A 57 -7.24 6.06 23.57
C LYS A 57 -8.28 6.46 22.53
N PHE A 58 -9.57 6.30 22.82
CA PHE A 58 -10.66 6.76 21.94
C PHE A 58 -10.64 8.28 21.70
N GLU A 59 -10.37 9.05 22.74
CA GLU A 59 -10.20 10.49 22.62
C GLU A 59 -9.07 10.85 21.65
N LYS A 60 -7.96 10.11 21.63
CA LYS A 60 -6.88 10.30 20.65
C LYS A 60 -7.32 9.99 19.21
N VAL A 61 -8.23 9.04 19.00
CA VAL A 61 -8.70 8.69 17.65
C VAL A 61 -9.74 9.65 17.07
N ARG A 62 -10.18 10.68 17.82
CA ARG A 62 -11.10 11.77 17.42
C ARG A 62 -11.92 11.52 16.14
N VAL A 63 -13.14 11.00 16.31
CA VAL A 63 -14.16 10.96 15.23
C VAL A 63 -14.94 12.27 15.14
N LYS A 64 -15.02 13.03 16.25
CA LYS A 64 -15.66 14.35 16.31
C LYS A 64 -14.61 15.46 16.46
N GLU A 65 -14.89 16.63 15.88
CA GLU A 65 -14.08 17.85 16.04
C GLU A 65 -14.01 18.32 17.51
N ARG A 66 -15.08 18.09 18.30
CA ARG A 66 -15.13 18.39 19.73
C ARG A 66 -15.45 17.13 20.52
N TRP A 67 -14.53 16.76 21.41
CA TRP A 67 -14.70 15.68 22.38
C TRP A 67 -15.07 16.30 23.73
N THR A 68 -16.21 15.91 24.31
CA THR A 68 -16.69 16.46 25.58
C THR A 68 -16.61 15.44 26.70
N LYS A 69 -16.70 15.91 27.95
CA LYS A 69 -16.81 15.03 29.12
C LYS A 69 -17.99 14.05 29.00
N LYS A 70 -19.11 14.51 28.42
CA LYS A 70 -20.29 13.67 28.15
C LYS A 70 -19.96 12.53 27.19
N ASP A 71 -19.19 12.78 26.13
CA ASP A 71 -18.76 11.74 25.20
C ASP A 71 -17.86 10.70 25.90
N SER A 72 -16.96 11.13 26.79
CA SER A 72 -16.15 10.22 27.61
C SER A 72 -17.00 9.33 28.52
N ASP A 73 -18.00 9.90 29.18
CA ASP A 73 -18.87 9.18 30.10
C ASP A 73 -19.79 8.19 29.37
N GLU A 74 -20.33 8.57 28.21
CA GLU A 74 -21.10 7.70 27.33
C GLU A 74 -20.24 6.55 26.78
N THR A 75 -19.04 6.85 26.28
CA THR A 75 -18.09 5.84 25.78
C THR A 75 -17.74 4.85 26.88
N ARG A 76 -17.42 5.33 28.09
CA ARG A 76 -17.13 4.48 29.25
C ARG A 76 -18.29 3.54 29.57
N LYS A 77 -19.53 4.06 29.56
CA LYS A 77 -20.73 3.26 29.81
C LYS A 77 -20.91 2.19 28.73
N SER A 78 -20.80 2.56 27.45
CA SER A 78 -20.92 1.61 26.34
C SER A 78 -19.87 0.49 26.40
N LEU A 79 -18.62 0.82 26.75
CA LEU A 79 -17.56 -0.19 26.92
C LEU A 79 -17.88 -1.17 28.06
N LYS A 80 -18.37 -0.68 29.20
CA LYS A 80 -18.79 -1.50 30.35
C LYS A 80 -19.96 -2.42 29.98
N ASP A 81 -20.98 -1.87 29.33
CA ASP A 81 -22.16 -2.63 28.92
C ASP A 81 -21.80 -3.72 27.91
N TYR A 82 -20.96 -3.39 26.93
CA TYR A 82 -20.48 -4.36 25.94
C TYR A 82 -19.63 -5.46 26.57
N TYR A 83 -18.68 -5.11 27.44
CA TYR A 83 -17.85 -6.09 28.14
C TYR A 83 -18.71 -7.06 28.98
N SER A 84 -19.70 -6.52 29.70
CA SER A 84 -20.62 -7.33 30.52
C SER A 84 -21.43 -8.32 29.67
N LYS A 85 -21.88 -7.90 28.49
CA LYS A 85 -22.54 -8.80 27.51
C LYS A 85 -21.60 -9.89 27.04
N GLN A 86 -20.36 -9.56 26.69
CA GLN A 86 -19.38 -10.55 26.24
C GLN A 86 -18.99 -11.55 27.33
N LYS A 87 -18.93 -11.12 28.59
CA LYS A 87 -18.67 -12.02 29.73
C LYS A 87 -19.75 -13.10 29.87
N ALA A 88 -20.98 -12.83 29.42
CA ALA A 88 -22.07 -13.79 29.45
C ALA A 88 -22.08 -14.76 28.24
N SER A 89 -21.42 -14.42 27.14
CA SER A 89 -21.56 -15.11 25.85
C SER A 89 -20.26 -15.64 25.24
N ASN A 90 -19.09 -15.29 25.80
CA ASN A 90 -17.79 -15.54 25.17
C ASN A 90 -16.80 -16.17 26.16
N SER A 91 -16.05 -17.18 25.71
CA SER A 91 -15.04 -17.87 26.55
C SER A 91 -13.85 -16.97 26.89
N ASN A 92 -13.58 -15.95 26.06
CA ASN A 92 -12.58 -14.92 26.33
C ASN A 92 -13.14 -13.51 26.04
N PRO A 93 -13.90 -12.92 26.97
CA PRO A 93 -14.60 -11.65 26.77
C PRO A 93 -13.65 -10.46 26.60
N ALA A 94 -12.44 -10.55 27.14
CA ALA A 94 -11.44 -9.51 27.08
C ALA A 94 -10.80 -9.43 25.67
N VAL A 95 -10.48 -10.59 25.08
CA VAL A 95 -10.01 -10.67 23.68
C VAL A 95 -11.11 -10.26 22.71
N ALA A 96 -12.36 -10.67 22.93
CA ALA A 96 -13.49 -10.26 22.08
C ALA A 96 -13.69 -8.74 22.07
N LEU A 97 -13.56 -8.09 23.24
CA LEU A 97 -13.59 -6.63 23.33
C LEU A 97 -12.36 -6.00 22.68
N ALA A 98 -11.15 -6.54 22.88
CA ALA A 98 -9.94 -6.05 22.20
C ALA A 98 -10.09 -6.02 20.66
N PHE A 99 -10.62 -7.10 20.07
CA PHE A 99 -10.93 -7.14 18.64
C PHE A 99 -11.97 -6.09 18.23
N PHE A 100 -13.02 -5.91 19.03
CA PHE A 100 -14.02 -4.87 18.78
C PHE A 100 -13.39 -3.47 18.80
N LEU A 101 -12.48 -3.19 19.73
CA LEU A 101 -11.77 -1.92 19.83
C LEU A 101 -10.90 -1.64 18.60
N VAL A 102 -10.12 -2.63 18.14
CA VAL A 102 -9.33 -2.52 16.91
C VAL A 102 -10.23 -2.24 15.71
N LYS A 103 -11.36 -2.94 15.60
CA LYS A 103 -12.34 -2.74 14.51
C LYS A 103 -12.92 -1.32 14.50
N ILE A 104 -13.38 -0.83 15.65
CA ILE A 104 -13.93 0.53 15.75
C ILE A 104 -12.87 1.59 15.43
N THR A 105 -11.64 1.35 15.85
CA THR A 105 -10.50 2.23 15.55
C THR A 105 -10.25 2.29 14.06
N ALA A 106 -10.16 1.15 13.38
CA ALA A 106 -10.00 1.10 11.92
C ALA A 106 -11.13 1.84 11.18
N MET A 107 -12.38 1.68 11.64
CA MET A 107 -13.53 2.42 11.10
C MET A 107 -13.42 3.93 11.32
N SER A 108 -12.93 4.35 12.48
CA SER A 108 -12.71 5.76 12.82
C SER A 108 -11.60 6.37 11.96
N CYS A 109 -10.52 5.62 11.72
CA CYS A 109 -9.46 5.99 10.79
C CYS A 109 -9.99 6.14 9.35
N LEU A 110 -10.85 5.21 8.91
CA LEU A 110 -11.52 5.30 7.61
C LEU A 110 -12.38 6.57 7.51
N GLN A 111 -13.14 6.90 8.55
CA GLN A 111 -13.94 8.13 8.60
C GLN A 111 -13.07 9.39 8.48
N LYS A 112 -11.89 9.41 9.12
CA LYS A 112 -10.91 10.51 8.96
C LYS A 112 -10.39 10.63 7.53
N ILE A 113 -10.07 9.51 6.87
CA ILE A 113 -9.70 9.52 5.46
C ILE A 113 -10.87 10.06 4.63
N ASN A 114 -12.10 9.71 5.02
CA ASN A 114 -13.33 10.12 4.37
C ASN A 114 -13.82 11.55 4.70
N ASN A 115 -12.99 12.44 5.27
CA ASN A 115 -13.33 13.79 5.78
C ASN A 115 -14.05 14.73 4.78
N GLY A 116 -15.30 14.44 4.41
CA GLY A 116 -16.21 15.21 3.54
C GLY A 116 -15.77 15.31 2.07
N LYS A 117 -14.48 15.54 1.80
CA LYS A 117 -13.91 15.80 0.47
C LYS A 117 -13.60 14.53 -0.34
N ARG A 118 -13.68 13.34 0.27
CA ARG A 118 -13.25 12.07 -0.33
C ARG A 118 -14.34 10.99 -0.34
N GLN A 119 -15.59 11.34 -0.02
CA GLN A 119 -16.71 10.38 -0.01
C GLN A 119 -16.87 9.67 -1.35
N GLU A 120 -16.69 10.40 -2.44
CA GLU A 120 -16.76 9.87 -3.80
C GLU A 120 -15.73 8.76 -4.05
N MET A 121 -14.58 8.77 -3.37
CA MET A 121 -13.53 7.74 -3.47
C MET A 121 -13.92 6.40 -2.82
N PHE A 122 -14.97 6.39 -1.99
CA PHE A 122 -15.46 5.23 -1.26
C PHE A 122 -16.91 4.84 -1.64
N LEU A 123 -17.53 5.57 -2.58
CA LEU A 123 -18.80 5.16 -3.13
C LEU A 123 -18.60 3.90 -3.99
N PRO A 124 -19.57 2.96 -3.99
CA PRO A 124 -19.57 1.90 -4.98
C PRO A 124 -19.51 2.54 -6.36
N ASN A 125 -18.49 2.21 -7.16
CA ASN A 125 -18.49 2.58 -8.57
C ASN A 125 -19.82 2.12 -9.14
N SER A 126 -20.61 3.05 -9.68
CA SER A 126 -21.78 2.67 -10.46
C SER A 126 -21.28 1.65 -11.48
N ILE A 127 -21.90 0.48 -11.50
CA ILE A 127 -21.40 -0.80 -12.07
C ILE A 127 -21.00 -0.70 -13.56
N ASN A 128 -21.17 0.47 -14.20
CA ASN A 128 -20.93 0.74 -15.61
C ASN A 128 -19.80 1.76 -15.90
N LYS A 129 -19.06 2.26 -14.91
CA LYS A 129 -17.98 3.26 -15.10
C LYS A 129 -16.85 3.12 -14.08
N THR A 130 -16.16 1.99 -14.03
CA THR A 130 -14.80 2.05 -13.46
C THR A 130 -13.92 2.60 -14.57
N PRO A 131 -13.40 3.83 -14.46
CA PRO A 131 -12.47 4.34 -15.46
C PRO A 131 -11.30 3.36 -15.58
N MET A 132 -10.86 3.08 -16.80
CA MET A 132 -9.68 2.26 -17.00
C MET A 132 -8.46 3.05 -16.56
N ILE A 133 -7.85 2.59 -15.47
CA ILE A 133 -6.72 3.25 -14.83
C ILE A 133 -5.42 2.76 -15.47
N VAL A 134 -4.60 3.68 -15.94
CA VAL A 134 -3.23 3.42 -16.40
C VAL A 134 -2.27 4.20 -15.52
N ARG A 135 -1.22 3.56 -14.97
CA ARG A 135 -0.20 4.30 -14.22
C ARG A 135 0.73 5.00 -15.21
N LEU A 136 0.87 6.30 -15.01
CA LEU A 136 1.82 7.16 -15.70
C LEU A 136 3.04 7.34 -14.81
N PHE A 137 4.13 6.66 -15.14
CA PHE A 137 5.38 6.71 -14.42
C PHE A 137 6.20 7.91 -14.87
N GLU A 138 6.56 8.78 -13.93
CA GLU A 138 7.34 9.99 -14.21
C GLU A 138 8.80 9.79 -13.75
N ASP A 139 9.75 10.12 -14.62
CA ASP A 139 11.20 10.08 -14.36
C ASP A 139 11.88 11.31 -14.97
N GLY A 140 12.06 12.35 -14.16
CA GLY A 140 12.46 13.66 -14.67
C GLY A 140 11.44 14.20 -15.68
N ASP A 141 11.90 14.52 -16.88
CA ASP A 141 11.06 15.05 -17.98
C ASP A 141 10.42 13.94 -18.83
N GLN A 142 10.69 12.67 -18.51
CA GLN A 142 10.17 11.52 -19.27
C GLN A 142 8.97 10.88 -18.57
N GLN A 143 8.04 10.39 -19.39
CA GLN A 143 6.82 9.73 -18.92
C GLN A 143 6.67 8.38 -19.62
N PHE A 144 6.35 7.35 -18.83
CA PHE A 144 6.21 5.98 -19.29
C PHE A 144 4.90 5.37 -18.80
N VAL A 145 4.41 4.38 -19.52
CA VAL A 145 3.28 3.55 -19.10
C VAL A 145 3.67 2.08 -19.25
N MET A 146 3.12 1.22 -18.39
CA MET A 146 3.29 -0.22 -18.61
C MET A 146 2.48 -0.65 -19.83
N ARG A 147 3.15 -1.27 -20.80
CA ARG A 147 2.54 -1.74 -22.06
C ARG A 147 1.34 -2.65 -21.81
N SER A 148 1.42 -3.50 -20.80
CA SER A 148 0.34 -4.40 -20.36
C SER A 148 -0.85 -3.65 -19.77
N GLU A 149 -0.63 -2.68 -18.88
CA GLU A 149 -1.72 -1.82 -18.36
C GLU A 149 -2.41 -1.05 -19.47
N LEU A 150 -1.61 -0.48 -20.37
CA LEU A 150 -2.13 0.25 -21.52
C LEU A 150 -2.93 -0.70 -22.43
N ALA A 151 -2.42 -1.90 -22.71
CA ALA A 151 -3.11 -2.89 -23.54
C ALA A 151 -4.43 -3.36 -22.93
N ILE A 152 -4.47 -3.62 -21.62
CA ILE A 152 -5.70 -3.95 -20.88
C ILE A 152 -6.68 -2.78 -20.97
N ALA A 153 -6.20 -1.56 -20.73
CA ALA A 153 -7.01 -0.35 -20.85
C ALA A 153 -7.52 -0.12 -22.29
N MET A 154 -6.84 -0.66 -23.31
CA MET A 154 -7.20 -0.55 -24.72
C MET A 154 -8.14 -1.64 -25.24
N TYR A 155 -8.53 -2.61 -24.41
CA TYR A 155 -9.40 -3.71 -24.81
C TYR A 155 -10.75 -3.65 -24.07
N PRO A 156 -11.92 -3.71 -24.75
CA PRO A 156 -12.15 -3.96 -26.17
C PRO A 156 -12.40 -2.69 -27.03
N GLU A 157 -12.31 -1.47 -26.49
CA GLU A 157 -12.60 -0.25 -27.26
C GLU A 157 -11.34 0.33 -27.93
N LYS A 158 -11.43 0.61 -29.25
CA LYS A 158 -10.37 1.22 -30.08
C LYS A 158 -9.74 2.41 -29.35
N ALA A 159 -8.40 2.47 -29.35
CA ALA A 159 -7.53 3.51 -28.75
C ALA A 159 -8.11 4.94 -28.72
N SER A 160 -8.78 5.34 -29.81
CA SER A 160 -9.44 6.65 -29.94
C SER A 160 -10.46 6.97 -28.85
N THR A 161 -11.19 5.99 -28.31
CA THR A 161 -12.19 6.19 -27.24
C THR A 161 -11.60 6.48 -25.85
N ILE A 162 -10.37 6.04 -25.59
CA ILE A 162 -9.64 6.30 -24.34
C ILE A 162 -9.08 7.71 -24.33
N PHE A 163 -8.50 8.15 -25.45
CA PHE A 163 -8.11 9.55 -25.65
C PHE A 163 -9.30 10.51 -25.72
N LEU A 164 -10.53 9.99 -25.96
CA LEU A 164 -11.79 10.73 -25.83
C LEU A 164 -12.32 10.82 -24.39
N GLY A 165 -11.53 10.43 -23.38
CA GLY A 165 -11.76 10.78 -21.97
C GLY A 165 -12.31 9.68 -21.07
N ARG A 166 -12.35 8.42 -21.53
CA ARG A 166 -12.79 7.26 -20.73
C ARG A 166 -11.69 6.61 -19.87
N GLY A 167 -10.42 6.81 -20.21
CA GLY A 167 -9.29 6.34 -19.40
C GLY A 167 -8.78 7.41 -18.43
N GLU A 168 -8.24 6.96 -17.31
CA GLU A 168 -7.61 7.81 -16.31
C GLU A 168 -6.14 7.45 -16.15
N PHE A 169 -5.27 8.41 -16.47
CA PHE A 169 -3.84 8.29 -16.23
C PHE A 169 -3.53 8.81 -14.84
N ILE A 170 -3.07 7.93 -13.95
CA ILE A 170 -2.67 8.28 -12.58
C ILE A 170 -1.17 8.46 -12.54
N ARG A 171 -0.70 9.64 -12.12
CA ARG A 171 0.73 9.89 -11.91
C ARG A 171 1.24 8.99 -10.79
N TYR A 172 2.24 8.18 -11.10
CA TYR A 172 2.84 7.21 -10.19
C TYR A 172 4.36 7.47 -10.10
N PRO A 173 4.89 7.88 -8.94
CA PRO A 173 6.31 8.18 -8.82
C PRO A 173 7.14 6.89 -8.90
N ILE A 174 8.18 6.89 -9.72
CA ILE A 174 9.20 5.86 -9.69
C ILE A 174 10.07 6.08 -8.44
N LYS A 175 9.91 5.20 -7.45
CA LYS A 175 10.76 5.20 -6.26
C LYS A 175 12.08 4.50 -6.60
N ARG A 176 13.20 5.18 -6.38
CA ARG A 176 14.54 4.60 -6.49
C ARG A 176 15.20 4.56 -5.11
N THR A 177 15.94 3.50 -4.80
CA THR A 177 16.81 3.48 -3.61
C THR A 177 18.27 3.29 -4.02
N LYS A 178 19.20 3.68 -3.15
CA LYS A 178 20.63 3.58 -3.43
C LYS A 178 21.15 2.14 -3.53
N HIS A 179 20.44 1.17 -2.93
CA HIS A 179 21.02 -0.14 -2.64
C HIS A 179 20.26 -1.32 -3.27
N ARG A 180 19.01 -1.12 -3.66
CA ARG A 180 18.13 -2.17 -4.20
C ARG A 180 17.06 -1.59 -5.11
N ALA A 181 16.66 -2.37 -6.12
CA ALA A 181 15.48 -2.09 -6.91
C ALA A 181 14.24 -1.94 -6.00
N VAL A 182 13.33 -1.03 -6.34
CA VAL A 182 12.01 -0.97 -5.70
C VAL A 182 11.03 -1.73 -6.57
N PRO A 183 10.44 -2.83 -6.07
CA PRO A 183 9.41 -3.55 -6.82
C PRO A 183 8.21 -2.65 -7.12
N ILE A 184 7.74 -2.72 -8.35
CA ILE A 184 6.52 -2.10 -8.85
C ILE A 184 5.49 -3.23 -8.99
N GLU A 185 4.32 -3.05 -8.39
CA GLU A 185 3.22 -4.00 -8.53
C GLU A 185 2.85 -4.14 -10.01
N GLY A 186 2.67 -5.36 -10.49
CA GLY A 186 2.33 -5.66 -11.87
C GLY A 186 0.91 -5.25 -12.25
N PRO A 187 0.53 -5.40 -13.52
CA PRO A 187 -0.78 -4.98 -14.06
C PRO A 187 -1.92 -5.97 -13.73
N ASP A 188 -1.60 -7.17 -13.24
CA ASP A 188 -2.54 -8.27 -13.10
C ASP A 188 -3.15 -8.26 -11.69
N PRO A 189 -4.43 -7.86 -11.54
CA PRO A 189 -5.07 -7.81 -10.22
C PRO A 189 -5.41 -9.20 -9.67
N GLU A 190 -5.41 -10.25 -10.49
CA GLU A 190 -5.68 -11.63 -10.07
C GLU A 190 -4.41 -12.35 -9.60
N ASN A 191 -3.23 -11.81 -9.93
CA ASN A 191 -1.95 -12.31 -9.49
C ASN A 191 -1.27 -11.37 -8.48
N PRO A 192 -1.49 -11.57 -7.16
CA PRO A 192 -0.91 -10.73 -6.11
C PRO A 192 0.63 -10.83 -6.02
N ASN A 193 1.24 -11.76 -6.75
CA ASN A 193 2.69 -11.94 -6.84
C ASN A 193 3.27 -11.40 -8.16
N SER A 194 2.47 -10.71 -8.97
CA SER A 194 2.96 -10.00 -10.15
C SER A 194 3.73 -8.77 -9.70
N TRP A 195 5.06 -8.86 -9.71
CA TRP A 195 5.95 -7.75 -9.35
C TRP A 195 7.00 -7.57 -10.45
N CYS A 196 7.26 -6.32 -10.81
CA CYS A 196 8.26 -5.94 -11.78
C CYS A 196 9.32 -5.04 -11.13
N ILE A 197 10.53 -5.01 -11.67
CA ILE A 197 11.53 -3.97 -11.36
C ILE A 197 11.89 -3.27 -12.65
N LEU A 198 12.44 -2.05 -12.55
CA LEU A 198 12.91 -1.36 -13.74
C LEU A 198 14.04 -2.16 -14.41
N ALA A 199 14.07 -2.16 -15.74
CA ALA A 199 15.12 -2.84 -16.50
C ALA A 199 16.52 -2.34 -16.11
N VAL A 200 16.67 -1.04 -15.85
CA VAL A 200 17.92 -0.43 -15.38
C VAL A 200 18.32 -0.95 -13.99
N ASP A 201 17.37 -1.11 -13.07
CA ASP A 201 17.65 -1.65 -11.74
C ASP A 201 18.03 -3.14 -11.82
N ALA A 202 17.32 -3.91 -12.66
CA ALA A 202 17.65 -5.31 -12.92
C ALA A 202 19.07 -5.46 -13.47
N PHE A 203 19.46 -4.59 -14.40
CA PHE A 203 20.82 -4.53 -14.94
C PHE A 203 21.85 -4.26 -13.83
N PHE A 204 21.63 -3.24 -12.99
CA PHE A 204 22.56 -2.93 -11.90
C PHE A 204 22.65 -4.04 -10.85
N GLU A 205 21.54 -4.69 -10.51
CA GLU A 205 21.55 -5.83 -9.59
C GLU A 205 22.30 -7.03 -10.17
N TYR A 206 22.08 -7.34 -11.45
CA TYR A 206 22.80 -8.38 -12.17
C TYR A 206 24.32 -8.10 -12.19
N MET A 207 24.71 -6.88 -12.57
CA MET A 207 26.11 -6.45 -12.60
C MET A 207 26.77 -6.50 -11.21
N LYS A 208 26.06 -6.03 -10.18
CA LYS A 208 26.55 -6.11 -8.80
C LYS A 208 26.77 -7.55 -8.36
N ASN A 209 25.86 -8.47 -8.71
CA ASN A 209 26.00 -9.88 -8.39
C ASN A 209 27.22 -10.50 -9.09
N ILE A 210 27.43 -10.21 -10.38
CA ILE A 210 28.64 -10.65 -11.11
C ILE A 210 29.93 -10.19 -10.42
N ILE A 211 30.00 -8.89 -10.10
CA ILE A 211 31.23 -8.29 -9.56
C ILE A 211 31.50 -8.75 -8.13
N THR A 212 30.49 -8.73 -7.26
CA THR A 212 30.66 -8.91 -5.82
C THR A 212 30.24 -10.28 -5.31
N GLY A 213 29.22 -10.89 -5.91
CA GLY A 213 28.72 -12.21 -5.57
C GLY A 213 29.56 -13.30 -6.22
N VAL A 214 29.62 -13.30 -7.56
CA VAL A 214 30.41 -14.27 -8.34
C VAL A 214 31.91 -14.00 -8.22
N LYS A 215 32.29 -12.74 -7.94
CA LYS A 215 33.69 -12.30 -7.81
C LYS A 215 34.49 -12.56 -9.09
N ILE A 216 33.88 -12.22 -10.22
CA ILE A 216 34.38 -12.61 -11.54
C ILE A 216 35.83 -12.15 -11.78
N PHE A 217 36.19 -10.94 -11.36
CA PHE A 217 37.54 -10.40 -11.51
C PHE A 217 38.57 -11.10 -10.61
N GLN A 218 38.15 -11.65 -9.48
CA GLN A 218 39.02 -12.42 -8.60
C GLN A 218 39.19 -13.86 -9.11
N LYS A 219 38.16 -14.43 -9.76
CA LYS A 219 38.19 -15.82 -10.25
C LYS A 219 38.94 -15.97 -11.57
N TYR A 220 38.72 -15.06 -12.50
CA TYR A 220 39.28 -15.15 -13.84
C TYR A 220 40.51 -14.25 -14.03
N GLY A 221 40.89 -13.45 -13.04
CA GLY A 221 42.05 -12.56 -13.15
C GLY A 221 41.83 -11.43 -14.19
N THR A 222 42.84 -10.57 -14.33
CA THR A 222 42.79 -9.38 -15.22
C THR A 222 43.45 -9.64 -16.58
N SER A 223 43.56 -10.89 -17.04
CA SER A 223 44.18 -11.14 -18.33
C SER A 223 43.23 -10.73 -19.47
N ILE A 224 43.80 -10.22 -20.57
CA ILE A 224 43.04 -9.76 -21.75
C ILE A 224 42.17 -10.89 -22.35
N HIS A 225 42.56 -12.16 -22.18
CA HIS A 225 41.79 -13.31 -22.66
C HIS A 225 40.53 -13.59 -21.83
N ASP A 226 40.50 -13.18 -20.57
CA ASP A 226 39.34 -13.35 -19.68
C ASP A 226 38.24 -12.32 -19.97
N PHE A 227 38.61 -11.20 -20.62
CA PHE A 227 37.63 -10.18 -21.03
C PHE A 227 36.78 -10.57 -22.25
N ALA A 228 37.23 -11.53 -23.07
CA ALA A 228 36.45 -12.03 -24.21
C ALA A 228 35.12 -12.70 -23.78
N ILE A 229 35.06 -13.26 -22.57
CA ILE A 229 33.81 -13.79 -21.98
C ILE A 229 32.79 -12.67 -21.73
N PHE A 230 33.26 -11.48 -21.35
CA PHE A 230 32.39 -10.33 -21.17
C PHE A 230 31.87 -9.80 -22.49
N ASP A 231 32.68 -9.78 -23.55
CA ASP A 231 32.21 -9.34 -24.88
C ASP A 231 31.04 -10.19 -25.37
N PHE A 232 31.13 -11.52 -25.22
CA PHE A 232 30.00 -12.41 -25.55
C PHE A 232 28.78 -12.11 -24.66
N THR A 233 28.97 -12.01 -23.35
CA THR A 233 27.87 -11.78 -22.38
C THR A 233 27.19 -10.43 -22.61
N PHE A 234 27.97 -9.36 -22.84
CA PHE A 234 27.47 -8.03 -23.12
C PHE A 234 26.83 -7.97 -24.50
N GLY A 235 27.39 -8.62 -25.51
CA GLY A 235 26.78 -8.74 -26.83
C GLY A 235 25.40 -9.41 -26.81
N GLU A 236 25.24 -10.49 -26.03
CA GLU A 236 23.92 -11.11 -25.83
C GLU A 236 22.96 -10.19 -25.06
N SER A 237 23.45 -9.49 -24.03
CA SER A 237 22.63 -8.52 -23.29
C SER A 237 22.17 -7.35 -24.18
N GLU A 238 23.05 -6.89 -25.08
CA GLU A 238 22.79 -5.79 -25.99
C GLU A 238 21.67 -6.15 -26.99
N LYS A 239 21.57 -7.41 -27.42
CA LYS A 239 20.44 -7.88 -28.25
C LYS A 239 19.11 -7.76 -27.53
N VAL A 240 19.07 -8.03 -26.22
CA VAL A 240 17.87 -7.88 -25.38
C VAL A 240 17.50 -6.41 -25.22
N PHE A 241 18.48 -5.52 -25.05
CA PHE A 241 18.23 -4.08 -24.89
C PHE A 241 17.98 -3.32 -26.20
N LYS A 242 18.48 -3.82 -27.35
CA LYS A 242 18.26 -3.22 -28.68
C LYS A 242 16.99 -3.69 -29.38
N SER A 243 16.33 -4.75 -28.90
CA SER A 243 15.03 -5.12 -29.48
C SER A 243 13.96 -4.16 -28.97
N GLU A 244 13.40 -3.37 -29.89
CA GLU A 244 12.37 -2.32 -29.72
C GLU A 244 12.91 -0.87 -29.73
N VAL A 245 13.34 -0.45 -30.93
CA VAL A 245 12.96 0.87 -31.49
C VAL A 245 11.95 0.63 -32.60
#